data_AF-A0A556MWN2-F1
#
_entry.id   AF-A0A556MWN2-F1
#
_cell.length_a   1.000
_cell.length_b   1.000
_cell.length_c   1.000
_cell.angle_alpha   90.00
_cell.angle_beta   90.00
_cell.angle_gamma   90.00
#
_symmetry.space_group_name_H-M   'P 1'
#
loop_
_entity.id
_entity.type
_entity.pdbx_description
1 polymer ?
#
loop_
_entity_poly.entity_id
_entity_poly.type
_entity_poly.pdbx_seq_one_letter_code
_entity_poly.pdbx_strand_id
1 'polypeptide(L)'
;MGDFATNNDILFRDDLPDVRNNAVLKYCFQQFSFYADGYKIAADRLIKICISERELGRGDIDVLIYPIVFNYRHYIELRLKEIIIGLRYCSGHENVKFDSHNLKTLWDELIILYDDFREENDEEDFRNAERLIHEFDKNDPNSMSFRYPTDKKGNLISIEKINLNIRNFGEVMERLAFFLDSLSDVTENYKSLTDDTHEF
;
A
#
# COMPACT_ATOMS: atom_id res chain seq x y z
N MET A 1 -20.20 17.93 -25.88
CA MET A 1 -21.25 16.90 -25.77
C MET A 1 -20.52 15.58 -25.84
N GLY A 2 -20.53 14.81 -24.75
CA GLY A 2 -19.77 13.55 -24.70
C GLY A 2 -20.52 12.46 -25.45
N ASP A 3 -19.79 11.59 -26.15
CA ASP A 3 -20.36 10.40 -26.76
C ASP A 3 -20.66 9.36 -25.67
N PHE A 4 -21.79 8.66 -25.82
CA PHE A 4 -22.14 7.55 -24.94
C PHE A 4 -21.42 6.27 -25.37
N ALA A 5 -21.18 5.39 -24.40
CA ALA A 5 -20.74 4.03 -24.69
C ALA A 5 -21.75 3.31 -25.60
N THR A 6 -21.22 2.51 -26.49
CA THR A 6 -21.90 1.77 -27.55
C THR A 6 -21.65 0.28 -27.41
N ASN A 7 -22.40 -0.54 -28.15
CA ASN A 7 -22.21 -1.99 -28.17
C ASN A 7 -20.86 -2.42 -28.77
N ASN A 8 -20.11 -1.51 -29.38
CA ASN A 8 -18.79 -1.79 -29.95
C ASN A 8 -17.65 -1.50 -28.96
N ASP A 9 -17.93 -0.88 -27.81
CA ASP A 9 -16.92 -0.53 -26.82
C ASP A 9 -16.55 -1.75 -25.96
N ILE A 10 -15.25 -2.01 -25.83
CA ILE A 10 -14.70 -3.12 -25.04
C ILE A 10 -13.59 -2.56 -24.16
N LEU A 11 -13.71 -2.74 -22.84
CA LEU A 11 -12.78 -2.18 -21.84
C LEU A 11 -11.42 -2.91 -21.79
N PHE A 12 -11.41 -4.22 -21.91
CA PHE A 12 -10.20 -5.05 -21.77
C PHE A 12 -9.73 -5.52 -23.15
N ARG A 13 -9.02 -4.64 -23.85
CA ARG A 13 -8.41 -4.91 -25.16
C ARG A 13 -6.90 -4.77 -25.09
N ASP A 14 -6.21 -5.65 -25.78
CA ASP A 14 -4.76 -5.62 -25.99
C ASP A 14 -4.36 -5.74 -27.47
N ASP A 15 -5.36 -5.83 -28.36
CA ASP A 15 -5.23 -6.09 -29.81
C ASP A 15 -5.19 -4.81 -30.68
N LEU A 16 -5.08 -3.63 -30.04
CA LEU A 16 -5.07 -2.35 -30.74
C LEU A 16 -3.67 -2.01 -31.30
N PRO A 17 -3.59 -1.23 -32.41
CA PRO A 17 -2.31 -0.80 -32.99
C PRO A 17 -1.47 0.10 -32.06
N ASP A 18 -2.08 0.76 -31.09
CA ASP A 18 -1.42 1.65 -30.13
C ASP A 18 -0.77 0.87 -28.98
N VAL A 19 0.19 0.01 -29.34
CA VAL A 19 0.88 -0.90 -28.41
C VAL A 19 1.62 -0.17 -27.28
N ARG A 20 1.95 1.13 -27.44
CA ARG A 20 2.63 1.92 -26.41
C ARG A 20 1.76 2.14 -25.18
N ASN A 21 0.44 2.11 -25.33
CA ASN A 21 -0.52 2.26 -24.25
C ASN A 21 -1.03 0.92 -23.69
N ASN A 22 -0.43 -0.20 -24.11
CA ASN A 22 -0.72 -1.51 -23.51
C ASN A 22 0.00 -1.68 -22.17
N ALA A 23 -0.74 -2.04 -21.12
CA ALA A 23 -0.18 -2.55 -19.88
C ALA A 23 0.05 -4.06 -19.99
N VAL A 24 1.26 -4.55 -19.66
CA VAL A 24 1.59 -5.99 -19.71
C VAL A 24 1.58 -6.57 -18.31
N LEU A 25 0.50 -7.27 -17.95
CA LEU A 25 0.31 -7.78 -16.59
C LEU A 25 1.09 -9.08 -16.31
N LYS A 26 1.45 -9.85 -17.34
CA LYS A 26 2.03 -11.21 -17.22
C LYS A 26 3.25 -11.30 -16.28
N TYR A 27 4.08 -10.26 -16.25
CA TYR A 27 5.35 -10.28 -15.50
C TYR A 27 5.22 -9.74 -14.07
N CYS A 28 4.13 -9.03 -13.76
CA CYS A 28 3.91 -8.36 -12.47
C CYS A 28 2.76 -8.98 -11.67
N PHE A 29 1.95 -9.83 -12.31
CA PHE A 29 0.80 -10.49 -11.70
C PHE A 29 1.25 -11.40 -10.55
N GLN A 30 0.49 -11.39 -9.44
CA GLN A 30 0.71 -12.17 -8.21
C GLN A 30 1.91 -11.77 -7.33
N GLN A 31 2.65 -10.72 -7.67
CA GLN A 31 3.74 -10.22 -6.84
C GLN A 31 3.28 -9.02 -6.01
N PHE A 32 3.32 -9.14 -4.67
CA PHE A 32 2.86 -8.07 -3.76
C PHE A 32 3.58 -6.74 -4.01
N SER A 33 4.88 -6.76 -4.30
CA SER A 33 5.71 -5.59 -4.62
C SER A 33 5.10 -4.70 -5.71
N PHE A 34 4.78 -5.27 -6.87
CA PHE A 34 4.23 -4.52 -8.00
C PHE A 34 2.88 -3.89 -7.69
N TYR A 35 2.03 -4.58 -6.92
CA TYR A 35 0.77 -4.00 -6.48
C TYR A 35 1.03 -2.85 -5.50
N ALA A 36 1.86 -3.07 -4.48
CA ALA A 36 2.21 -2.05 -3.49
C ALA A 36 2.75 -0.78 -4.17
N ASP A 37 3.73 -0.93 -5.06
CA ASP A 37 4.34 0.17 -5.82
C ASP A 37 3.31 0.91 -6.67
N GLY A 38 2.41 0.19 -7.35
CA GLY A 38 1.35 0.79 -8.16
C GLY A 38 0.45 1.72 -7.34
N TYR A 39 0.01 1.26 -6.17
CA TYR A 39 -0.83 2.07 -5.27
C TYR A 39 -0.07 3.26 -4.67
N LYS A 40 1.20 3.06 -4.27
CA LYS A 40 2.04 4.16 -3.78
C LYS A 40 2.24 5.23 -4.86
N ILE A 41 2.64 4.82 -6.08
CA ILE A 41 2.83 5.72 -7.22
C ILE A 41 1.54 6.50 -7.50
N ALA A 42 0.39 5.82 -7.49
CA ALA A 42 -0.90 6.50 -7.69
C ALA A 42 -1.15 7.57 -6.60
N ALA A 43 -0.92 7.25 -5.33
CA ALA A 43 -1.07 8.19 -4.23
C ALA A 43 -0.11 9.39 -4.34
N ASP A 44 1.18 9.14 -4.60
CA ASP A 44 2.21 10.16 -4.77
C ASP A 44 1.85 11.13 -5.91
N ARG A 45 1.35 10.58 -7.04
CA ARG A 45 0.91 11.38 -8.19
C ARG A 45 -0.29 12.24 -7.87
N LEU A 46 -1.29 11.71 -7.18
CA LEU A 46 -2.47 12.46 -6.75
C LEU A 46 -2.11 13.59 -5.78
N ILE A 47 -1.21 13.33 -4.81
CA ILE A 47 -0.70 14.38 -3.91
C ILE A 47 0.03 15.47 -4.68
N LYS A 48 0.92 15.09 -5.60
CA LYS A 48 1.66 16.05 -6.43
C LYS A 48 0.72 16.94 -7.22
N ILE A 49 -0.30 16.35 -7.85
CA ILE A 49 -1.36 17.04 -8.58
C ILE A 49 -2.04 18.06 -7.64
N CYS A 50 -2.57 17.61 -6.49
CA CYS A 50 -3.24 18.46 -5.50
C CYS A 50 -2.39 19.64 -4.98
N ILE A 51 -1.07 19.48 -4.93
CA ILE A 51 -0.16 20.48 -4.37
C ILE A 51 0.38 21.45 -5.43
N SER A 52 0.59 20.98 -6.66
CA SER A 52 1.35 21.72 -7.69
C SER A 52 0.50 22.32 -8.81
N GLU A 53 -0.69 21.78 -9.06
CA GLU A 53 -1.56 22.28 -10.13
C GLU A 53 -2.37 23.48 -9.66
N ARG A 54 -2.18 24.61 -10.35
CA ARG A 54 -2.84 25.88 -10.02
C ARG A 54 -4.33 25.88 -10.37
N GLU A 55 -4.77 24.95 -11.21
CA GLU A 55 -6.15 24.86 -11.69
C GLU A 55 -7.04 24.00 -10.78
N LEU A 56 -6.45 23.21 -9.87
CA LEU A 56 -7.22 22.47 -8.88
C LEU A 56 -7.79 23.42 -7.83
N GLY A 57 -9.10 23.37 -7.67
CA GLY A 57 -9.79 24.05 -6.59
C GLY A 57 -9.64 23.30 -5.27
N ARG A 58 -9.97 23.97 -4.16
CA ARG A 58 -10.05 23.30 -2.84
C ARG A 58 -11.02 22.11 -2.86
N GLY A 59 -12.11 22.20 -3.61
CA GLY A 59 -13.09 21.12 -3.73
C GLY A 59 -12.53 19.84 -4.35
N ASP A 60 -11.51 19.93 -5.22
CA ASP A 60 -10.87 18.74 -5.77
C ASP A 60 -10.05 18.00 -4.71
N ILE A 61 -9.37 18.73 -3.82
CA ILE A 61 -8.63 18.14 -2.68
C ILE A 61 -9.60 17.40 -1.75
N ASP A 62 -10.76 17.99 -1.47
CA ASP A 62 -11.78 17.41 -0.59
C ASP A 62 -12.36 16.09 -1.14
N VAL A 63 -12.29 15.85 -2.45
CA VAL A 63 -12.73 14.62 -3.10
C VAL A 63 -11.57 13.65 -3.32
N LEU A 64 -10.38 14.13 -3.66
CA LEU A 64 -9.20 13.32 -3.92
C LEU A 64 -8.58 12.75 -2.64
N ILE A 65 -8.88 13.31 -1.46
CA ILE A 65 -8.37 12.78 -0.19
C ILE A 65 -8.79 11.31 0.04
N TYR A 66 -9.99 10.92 -0.37
CA TYR A 66 -10.50 9.56 -0.22
C TYR A 66 -9.65 8.52 -0.97
N PRO A 67 -9.44 8.62 -2.30
CA PRO A 67 -8.57 7.69 -3.01
C PRO A 67 -7.09 7.82 -2.61
N ILE A 68 -6.60 9.01 -2.21
CA ILE A 68 -5.21 9.19 -1.74
C ILE A 68 -4.96 8.36 -0.47
N VAL A 69 -5.83 8.50 0.53
CA VAL A 69 -5.70 7.76 1.79
C VAL A 69 -5.87 6.26 1.53
N PHE A 70 -6.85 5.86 0.72
CA PHE A 70 -7.06 4.46 0.37
C PHE A 70 -5.85 3.84 -0.34
N ASN A 71 -5.23 4.54 -1.30
CA ASN A 71 -4.07 4.03 -2.03
C ASN A 71 -2.87 3.82 -1.10
N TYR A 72 -2.53 4.79 -0.24
CA TYR A 72 -1.46 4.58 0.75
C TYR A 72 -1.78 3.49 1.76
N ARG A 73 -3.05 3.40 2.21
CA ARG A 73 -3.52 2.33 3.09
C ARG A 73 -3.30 0.95 2.48
N HIS A 74 -3.57 0.81 1.18
CA HIS A 74 -3.39 -0.45 0.49
C HIS A 74 -1.92 -0.75 0.20
N TYR A 75 -1.11 0.27 -0.11
CA TYR A 75 0.35 0.15 -0.17
C TYR A 75 0.94 -0.42 1.13
N ILE A 76 0.61 0.18 2.30
CA ILE A 76 1.12 -0.30 3.59
C ILE A 76 0.75 -1.78 3.79
N GLU A 77 -0.51 -2.14 3.56
CA GLU A 77 -0.96 -3.52 3.75
C GLU A 77 -0.21 -4.52 2.87
N LEU A 78 -0.07 -4.22 1.58
CA LEU A 78 0.60 -5.10 0.63
C LEU A 78 2.09 -5.24 0.95
N ARG A 79 2.75 -4.12 1.29
CA ARG A 79 4.17 -4.11 1.66
C ARG A 79 4.43 -4.87 2.96
N LEU A 80 3.56 -4.72 3.98
CA LEU A 80 3.65 -5.54 5.20
C LEU A 80 3.48 -7.04 4.89
N LYS A 81 2.49 -7.39 4.06
CA LYS A 81 2.26 -8.79 3.66
C LYS A 81 3.44 -9.38 2.89
N GLU A 82 4.03 -8.61 1.99
CA GLU A 82 5.24 -8.99 1.27
C GLU A 82 6.40 -9.32 2.22
N ILE A 83 6.69 -8.41 3.15
CA ILE A 83 7.76 -8.58 4.14
C ILE A 83 7.50 -9.82 5.00
N ILE A 84 6.27 -10.00 5.51
CA ILE A 84 5.90 -11.17 6.32
C ILE A 84 6.10 -12.49 5.55
N ILE A 85 5.70 -12.53 4.28
CA ILE A 85 5.94 -13.70 3.42
C ILE A 85 7.44 -13.99 3.33
N GLY A 86 8.24 -12.94 3.11
CA GLY A 86 9.69 -13.09 2.99
C GLY A 86 10.37 -13.55 4.27
N LEU A 87 10.04 -12.95 5.43
CA LEU A 87 10.59 -13.37 6.72
C LEU A 87 10.21 -14.81 7.06
N ARG A 88 8.95 -15.21 6.85
CA ARG A 88 8.52 -16.59 7.07
C ARG A 88 9.27 -17.58 6.20
N TYR A 89 9.52 -17.22 4.93
CA TYR A 89 10.33 -18.02 4.03
C TYR A 89 11.74 -18.23 4.58
N CYS A 90 12.42 -17.15 4.96
CA CYS A 90 13.76 -17.21 5.57
C CYS A 90 13.79 -18.04 6.86
N SER A 91 12.72 -18.01 7.66
CA SER A 91 12.60 -18.82 8.88
C SER A 91 12.10 -20.26 8.62
N GLY A 92 12.06 -20.73 7.36
CA GLY A 92 11.68 -22.10 7.00
C GLY A 92 10.19 -22.44 7.19
N HIS A 93 9.32 -21.44 7.28
CA HIS A 93 7.88 -21.62 7.40
C HIS A 93 7.20 -21.48 6.03
N GLU A 94 6.47 -22.51 5.60
CA GLU A 94 5.73 -22.47 4.33
C GLU A 94 4.32 -21.86 4.46
N ASN A 95 3.86 -21.26 3.36
CA ASN A 95 2.49 -20.79 3.10
C ASN A 95 1.89 -19.78 4.10
N VAL A 96 1.74 -18.54 3.66
CA VAL A 96 1.04 -17.51 4.43
C VAL A 96 -0.40 -17.38 3.95
N LYS A 97 -1.35 -17.57 4.88
CA LYS A 97 -2.73 -17.14 4.69
C LYS A 97 -2.96 -15.90 5.53
N PHE A 98 -3.29 -14.79 4.86
CA PHE A 98 -3.71 -13.58 5.53
C PHE A 98 -5.22 -13.58 5.68
N ASP A 99 -5.70 -13.84 6.88
CA ASP A 99 -7.13 -13.76 7.22
C ASP A 99 -7.55 -12.35 7.70
N SER A 100 -6.58 -11.45 7.83
CA SER A 100 -6.78 -10.07 8.29
C SER A 100 -6.23 -9.06 7.29
N HIS A 101 -6.97 -7.95 7.16
CA HIS A 101 -6.51 -6.74 6.49
C HIS A 101 -6.06 -5.68 7.50
N ASN A 102 -6.22 -5.91 8.81
CA ASN A 102 -5.93 -4.93 9.86
C ASN A 102 -4.42 -4.65 9.92
N LEU A 103 -4.03 -3.38 9.85
CA LEU A 103 -2.62 -3.02 9.75
C LEU A 103 -1.87 -3.28 11.05
N LYS A 104 -2.51 -3.04 12.20
CA LYS A 104 -1.92 -3.34 13.50
C LYS A 104 -1.58 -4.82 13.61
N THR A 105 -2.50 -5.70 13.23
CA THR A 105 -2.30 -7.15 13.28
C THR A 105 -1.12 -7.58 12.40
N LEU A 106 -1.03 -7.03 11.18
CA LEU A 106 0.08 -7.31 10.28
C LEU A 106 1.41 -6.78 10.83
N TRP A 107 1.42 -5.59 11.41
CA TRP A 107 2.61 -5.02 12.04
C TRP A 107 3.09 -5.86 13.22
N ASP A 108 2.19 -6.22 14.15
CA ASP A 108 2.54 -7.06 15.30
C ASP A 108 3.17 -8.40 14.85
N GLU A 109 2.61 -9.03 13.80
CA GLU A 109 3.17 -10.26 13.21
C GLU A 109 4.56 -10.03 12.60
N LEU A 110 4.75 -8.95 11.85
CA LEU A 110 6.04 -8.58 11.27
C LEU A 110 7.10 -8.43 12.36
N ILE A 111 6.80 -7.72 13.46
CA ILE A 111 7.76 -7.50 14.55
C ILE A 111 8.20 -8.84 15.17
N ILE A 112 7.26 -9.77 15.39
CA ILE A 112 7.57 -11.09 15.94
C ILE A 112 8.52 -11.85 15.02
N LEU A 113 8.28 -11.82 13.71
CA LEU A 113 9.11 -12.51 12.72
C LEU A 113 10.47 -11.83 12.54
N TYR A 114 10.51 -10.50 12.62
CA TYR A 114 11.73 -9.73 12.42
C TYR A 114 12.69 -9.82 13.61
N ASP A 115 12.22 -10.19 14.80
CA ASP A 115 13.06 -10.31 15.99
C ASP A 115 14.23 -11.30 15.78
N ASP A 116 14.02 -12.35 14.97
CA ASP A 116 15.06 -13.30 14.56
C ASP A 116 16.17 -12.68 13.68
N PHE A 117 15.91 -11.50 13.09
CA PHE A 117 16.78 -10.80 12.14
C PHE A 117 17.30 -9.45 12.66
N ARG A 118 16.92 -9.02 13.88
CA ARG A 118 17.23 -7.69 14.41
C ARG A 118 18.73 -7.44 14.60
N GLU A 119 19.16 -6.24 14.23
CA GLU A 119 20.43 -5.64 14.67
C GLU A 119 20.20 -4.62 15.83
N GLU A 120 21.23 -4.32 16.63
CA GLU A 120 21.11 -3.49 17.85
C GLU A 120 20.67 -2.03 17.61
N ASN A 121 20.72 -1.52 16.36
CA ASN A 121 20.55 -0.09 16.06
C ASN A 121 19.15 0.33 15.57
N ASP A 122 18.17 -0.58 15.46
CA ASP A 122 16.92 -0.31 14.71
C ASP A 122 15.74 0.21 15.54
N GLU A 123 15.87 0.31 16.87
CA GLU A 123 14.67 0.45 17.72
C GLU A 123 13.85 1.74 17.54
N GLU A 124 14.49 2.87 17.22
CA GLU A 124 13.77 4.14 17.10
C GLU A 124 12.90 4.20 15.84
N ASP A 125 13.42 3.72 14.71
CA ASP A 125 12.70 3.74 13.44
C ASP A 125 11.49 2.80 13.47
N PHE A 126 11.64 1.62 14.06
CA PHE A 126 10.52 0.69 14.27
C PHE A 126 9.43 1.29 15.17
N ARG A 127 9.80 1.95 16.28
CA ARG A 127 8.82 2.64 17.15
C ARG A 127 8.09 3.76 16.41
N ASN A 128 8.80 4.50 15.56
CA ASN A 128 8.21 5.57 14.76
C ASN A 128 7.25 5.02 13.70
N ALA A 129 7.63 3.96 13.00
CA ALA A 129 6.79 3.27 12.02
C ALA A 129 5.54 2.67 12.68
N GLU A 130 5.70 1.97 13.81
CA GLU A 130 4.60 1.40 14.60
C GLU A 130 3.55 2.46 14.93
N ARG A 131 3.99 3.60 15.48
CA ARG A 131 3.09 4.69 15.86
C ARG A 131 2.27 5.19 14.66
N LEU A 132 2.89 5.33 13.49
CA LEU A 132 2.22 5.80 12.27
C LEU A 132 1.25 4.74 11.71
N ILE A 133 1.64 3.47 11.72
CA ILE A 133 0.78 2.37 11.25
C ILE A 133 -0.44 2.21 12.17
N HIS A 134 -0.27 2.32 13.48
CA HIS A 134 -1.36 2.31 14.44
C HIS A 134 -2.27 3.55 14.30
N GLU A 135 -1.70 4.74 14.03
CA GLU A 135 -2.51 5.93 13.70
C GLU A 135 -3.36 5.69 12.46
N PHE A 136 -2.80 5.05 11.42
CA PHE A 136 -3.53 4.73 10.21
C PHE A 136 -4.63 3.70 10.47
N ASP A 137 -4.32 2.61 11.15
CA ASP A 137 -5.29 1.55 11.50
C ASP A 137 -6.46 2.09 12.32
N LYS A 138 -6.18 3.00 13.26
CA LYS A 138 -7.24 3.64 14.07
C LYS A 138 -8.24 4.41 13.21
N ASN A 139 -7.79 5.10 12.16
CA ASN A 139 -8.64 5.87 11.27
C ASN A 139 -9.30 5.02 10.16
N ASP A 140 -8.68 3.90 9.79
CA ASP A 140 -9.20 2.99 8.76
C ASP A 140 -8.89 1.50 9.03
N PRO A 141 -9.54 0.89 10.05
CA PRO A 141 -9.14 -0.41 10.59
C PRO A 141 -9.38 -1.57 9.62
N ASN A 142 -10.32 -1.41 8.68
CA ASN A 142 -10.76 -2.45 7.75
C ASN A 142 -10.63 -2.02 6.29
N SER A 143 -9.87 -0.96 6.01
CA SER A 143 -9.76 -0.37 4.67
C SER A 143 -11.10 0.17 4.14
N MET A 144 -12.11 0.47 4.97
CA MET A 144 -13.46 0.83 4.49
C MET A 144 -13.77 2.32 4.66
N SER A 145 -13.14 3.00 5.62
CA SER A 145 -13.51 4.35 6.05
C SER A 145 -13.40 5.40 4.95
N PHE A 146 -12.44 5.23 4.05
CA PHE A 146 -12.19 6.15 2.93
C PHE A 146 -12.73 5.64 1.59
N ARG A 147 -13.45 4.51 1.57
CA ARG A 147 -14.07 3.94 0.37
C ARG A 147 -15.58 4.07 0.34
N TYR A 148 -16.21 3.98 1.51
CA TYR A 148 -17.66 3.94 1.60
C TYR A 148 -18.14 4.89 2.71
N PRO A 149 -19.25 5.63 2.47
CA PRO A 149 -19.87 6.42 3.52
C PRO A 149 -20.65 5.57 4.52
N THR A 150 -20.91 4.29 4.20
CA THR A 150 -21.70 3.37 5.03
C THR A 150 -21.07 1.98 5.10
N ASP A 151 -21.32 1.27 6.21
CA ASP A 151 -20.96 -0.13 6.37
C ASP A 151 -21.91 -1.07 5.60
N LYS A 152 -21.64 -2.38 5.66
CA LYS A 152 -22.47 -3.40 5.00
C LYS A 152 -23.92 -3.47 5.53
N LYS A 153 -24.21 -2.84 6.67
CA LYS A 153 -25.54 -2.78 7.30
C LYS A 153 -26.23 -1.44 7.02
N GLY A 154 -25.60 -0.53 6.28
CA GLY A 154 -26.12 0.81 5.96
C GLY A 154 -25.90 1.84 7.05
N ASN A 155 -25.12 1.54 8.11
CA ASN A 155 -24.78 2.53 9.12
C ASN A 155 -23.68 3.45 8.59
N LEU A 156 -23.75 4.75 8.92
CA LEU A 156 -22.70 5.70 8.57
C LEU A 156 -21.37 5.28 9.20
N ILE A 157 -20.30 5.32 8.40
CA ILE A 157 -18.95 5.12 8.91
C ILE A 157 -18.46 6.44 9.50
N SER A 158 -18.00 6.39 10.75
CA SER A 158 -17.38 7.54 11.41
C SER A 158 -15.88 7.53 11.17
N ILE A 159 -15.34 8.66 10.71
CA ILE A 159 -13.90 8.91 10.65
C ILE A 159 -13.56 9.81 11.83
N GLU A 160 -12.58 9.43 12.65
CA GLU A 160 -12.20 10.22 13.84
C GLU A 160 -11.60 11.57 13.45
N LYS A 161 -10.78 11.60 12.39
CA LYS A 161 -10.13 12.82 11.89
C LYS A 161 -10.73 13.25 10.56
N ILE A 162 -11.57 14.28 10.61
CA ILE A 162 -12.34 14.78 9.47
C ILE A 162 -11.51 15.70 8.56
N ASN A 163 -10.47 16.34 9.09
CA ASN A 163 -9.62 17.27 8.34
C ASN A 163 -8.17 16.77 8.29
N LEU A 164 -7.60 16.70 7.09
CA LEU A 164 -6.23 16.29 6.83
C LEU A 164 -5.48 17.38 6.04
N ASN A 165 -4.25 17.66 6.44
CA ASN A 165 -3.34 18.45 5.61
C ASN A 165 -2.65 17.51 4.63
N ILE A 166 -3.05 17.57 3.35
CA ILE A 166 -2.57 16.66 2.30
C ILE A 166 -1.06 16.69 2.10
N ARG A 167 -0.42 17.86 2.28
CA ARG A 167 1.04 18.00 2.19
C ARG A 167 1.73 17.23 3.31
N ASN A 168 1.35 17.50 4.55
CA ASN A 168 1.91 16.79 5.71
C ASN A 168 1.65 15.29 5.61
N PHE A 169 0.44 14.90 5.18
CA PHE A 169 0.10 13.50 5.00
C PHE A 169 1.04 12.81 3.99
N GLY A 170 1.26 13.43 2.82
CA GLY A 170 2.21 12.93 1.83
C GLY A 170 3.64 12.84 2.33
N GLU A 171 4.15 13.90 2.96
CA GLU A 171 5.53 13.95 3.48
C GLU A 171 5.78 12.95 4.62
N VAL A 172 4.76 12.63 5.43
CA VAL A 172 4.84 11.57 6.45
C VAL A 172 4.78 10.19 5.79
N MET A 173 3.88 10.01 4.82
CA MET A 173 3.75 8.75 4.09
C MET A 173 5.00 8.40 3.27
N GLU A 174 5.67 9.38 2.68
CA GLU A 174 6.93 9.18 1.96
C GLU A 174 8.03 8.62 2.89
N ARG A 175 8.13 9.16 4.11
CA ARG A 175 9.08 8.66 5.13
C ARG A 175 8.73 7.26 5.62
N LEU A 176 7.46 6.99 5.89
CA LEU A 176 7.01 5.64 6.26
C LEU A 176 7.25 4.64 5.12
N ALA A 177 6.98 5.04 3.88
CA ALA A 177 7.21 4.20 2.72
C ALA A 177 8.70 3.90 2.53
N PHE A 178 9.57 4.90 2.67
CA PHE A 178 11.02 4.69 2.62
C PHE A 178 11.48 3.64 3.63
N PHE A 179 10.98 3.69 4.86
CA PHE A 179 11.28 2.69 5.89
C PHE A 179 10.79 1.28 5.48
N LEU A 180 9.53 1.16 5.05
CA LEU A 180 8.95 -0.15 4.67
C LEU A 180 9.60 -0.73 3.41
N ASP A 181 9.92 0.10 2.42
CA ASP A 181 10.62 -0.32 1.20
C ASP A 181 12.04 -0.80 1.55
N SER A 182 12.75 -0.08 2.44
CA SER A 182 14.08 -0.51 2.94
C SER A 182 14.01 -1.86 3.65
N LEU A 183 12.99 -2.09 4.47
CA LEU A 183 12.78 -3.37 5.16
C LEU A 183 12.47 -4.51 4.18
N SER A 184 11.72 -4.21 3.11
CA SER A 184 11.46 -5.15 2.02
C SER A 184 12.74 -5.54 1.28
N ASP A 185 13.60 -4.57 0.97
CA ASP A 185 14.88 -4.81 0.31
C ASP A 185 15.80 -5.69 1.18
N VAL A 186 15.88 -5.40 2.48
CA VAL A 186 16.62 -6.22 3.46
C VAL A 186 16.07 -7.64 3.51
N THR A 187 14.75 -7.80 3.54
CA THR A 187 14.11 -9.12 3.54
C THR A 187 14.41 -9.90 2.26
N GLU A 188 14.36 -9.27 1.10
CA GLU A 188 14.68 -9.92 -0.18
C GLU A 188 16.16 -10.34 -0.25
N ASN A 189 17.07 -9.53 0.33
CA ASN A 189 18.47 -9.92 0.47
C ASN A 189 18.62 -11.18 1.33
N TYR A 190 17.93 -11.29 2.47
CA TYR A 190 17.96 -12.52 3.27
C TYR A 190 17.41 -13.74 2.53
N LYS A 191 16.35 -13.57 1.72
CA LYS A 191 15.80 -14.66 0.92
C LYS A 191 16.81 -15.17 -0.10
N SER A 192 17.48 -14.25 -0.82
CA SER A 192 18.50 -14.63 -1.79
C SER A 192 19.65 -15.43 -1.16
N LEU A 193 20.10 -15.04 0.04
CA LEU A 193 21.11 -15.80 0.79
C LEU A 193 20.60 -17.17 1.24
N THR A 194 19.32 -17.28 1.61
CA THR A 194 18.70 -18.54 2.01
C THR A 194 18.64 -19.52 0.83
N ASP A 195 18.27 -19.02 -0.36
CA ASP A 195 18.24 -19.82 -1.59
C ASP A 195 19.63 -20.38 -1.94
N ASP A 196 20.67 -19.54 -1.86
CA ASP A 196 22.06 -19.97 -2.09
C ASP A 196 22.52 -21.07 -1.12
N THR A 197 22.01 -21.10 0.12
CA THR A 197 22.36 -22.14 1.10
C THR A 197 21.63 -23.46 0.88
N HIS A 198 20.53 -23.46 0.14
CA HIS A 198 19.74 -24.66 -0.16
C HIS A 198 20.13 -25.35 -1.48
N GLU A 199 21.03 -24.76 -2.27
CA GLU A 199 21.57 -25.35 -3.51
C GLU A 199 22.80 -26.28 -3.29
N PHE A 200 23.22 -26.51 -2.04
CA PHE A 200 24.33 -27.41 -1.65
C PHE A 200 23.86 -28.62 -0.83
#